data_AF-A0A5C3P0G5-F1
#
_entry.id   AF-A0A5C3P0G5-F1
#
_cell.length_a   1.000
_cell.length_b   1.000
_cell.length_c   1.000
_cell.angle_alpha   90.00
_cell.angle_beta   90.00
_cell.angle_gamma   90.00
#
_symmetry.space_group_name_H-M   'P 1'
#
loop_
_entity.id
_entity.type
_entity.pdbx_description
1 polymer ?
#
loop_
_entity_poly.entity_id
_entity_poly.type
_entity_poly.pdbx_seq_one_letter_code
_entity_poly.pdbx_strand_id
1 'polypeptide(L)' 'PTAFSPDAILRHVTILIVTSDQPLVMADDVAFRNCLVIMRPKTRKSELPTRTTVRTRITNEFVTYLDRV' A
#
# COMPACT_ATOMS: atom_id res chain seq x y z
N PRO A 1 -2.77 -7.21 13.20
CA PRO A 1 -2.86 -5.73 13.08
C PRO A 1 -4.12 -5.22 13.78
N THR A 2 -3.96 -4.39 14.81
CA THR A 2 -5.03 -3.95 15.73
C THR A 2 -5.93 -2.84 15.18
N ALA A 3 -5.57 -2.22 14.05
CA ALA A 3 -6.43 -1.28 13.31
C ALA A 3 -6.22 -1.44 11.80
N PHE A 4 -7.22 -2.00 11.11
CA PHE A 4 -7.25 -2.06 9.64
C PHE A 4 -7.90 -0.78 9.11
N SER A 5 -7.09 0.27 8.90
CA SER A 5 -7.49 1.48 8.18
C SER A 5 -6.95 1.46 6.74
N PRO A 6 -7.56 2.19 5.79
CA PRO A 6 -7.05 2.30 4.43
C PRO A 6 -5.60 2.84 4.38
N ASP A 7 -5.26 3.78 5.26
CA ASP A 7 -3.90 4.30 5.38
C ASP A 7 -2.92 3.23 5.89
N ALA A 8 -3.33 2.43 6.89
CA ALA A 8 -2.49 1.33 7.39
C ALA A 8 -2.23 0.29 6.30
N ILE A 9 -3.25 -0.06 5.50
CA ILE A 9 -3.09 -0.97 4.36
C ILE A 9 -2.10 -0.37 3.36
N LEU A 10 -2.31 0.89 2.96
CA LEU A 10 -1.42 1.57 2.01
C LEU A 10 0.02 1.61 2.52
N ARG A 11 0.22 1.93 3.80
CA ARG A 11 1.54 1.95 4.45
C ARG A 11 2.20 0.58 4.42
N HIS A 12 1.51 -0.47 4.86
CA HIS A 12 2.08 -1.82 4.93
C HIS A 12 2.35 -2.41 3.55
N VAL A 13 1.48 -2.18 2.57
CA VAL A 13 1.70 -2.60 1.17
C VAL A 13 2.88 -1.84 0.57
N THR A 14 3.03 -0.55 0.87
CA THR A 14 4.19 0.24 0.42
C THR A 14 5.50 -0.30 1.00
N ILE A 15 5.53 -0.61 2.31
CA ILE A 15 6.69 -1.22 2.96
C ILE A 15 7.01 -2.56 2.28
N LEU A 16 6.03 -3.46 2.14
CA LEU A 16 6.23 -4.76 1.48
C LEU A 16 6.86 -4.60 0.10
N ILE A 17 6.33 -3.69 -0.73
CA ILE A 17 6.81 -3.50 -2.09
C ILE A 17 8.27 -3.01 -2.10
N VAL A 18 8.60 -2.02 -1.28
CA VAL A 18 9.94 -1.43 -1.23
C VAL A 18 10.96 -2.38 -0.60
N THR A 19 10.62 -3.02 0.51
CA THR A 19 11.58 -3.88 1.25
C THR A 19 11.80 -5.24 0.62
N SER A 20 10.85 -5.72 -0.19
CA SER A 20 10.92 -7.02 -0.86
C SER A 20 11.16 -6.90 -2.37
N ASP A 21 11.58 -5.72 -2.83
CA ASP A 21 11.89 -5.41 -4.25
C ASP A 21 10.80 -5.91 -5.21
N GLN A 22 9.53 -5.70 -4.84
CA GLN A 22 8.41 -6.13 -5.67
C GLN A 22 8.10 -5.06 -6.72
N PRO A 23 7.59 -5.45 -7.90
CA PRO A 23 7.17 -4.48 -8.90
C PRO A 23 5.94 -3.71 -8.41
N LEU A 24 5.89 -2.39 -8.65
CA LEU A 24 4.76 -1.54 -8.24
C LEU A 24 3.39 -2.00 -8.78
N VAL A 25 3.38 -2.77 -9.88
CA VAL A 25 2.17 -3.38 -10.46
C VAL A 25 1.51 -4.39 -9.53
N MET A 26 2.25 -4.97 -8.57
CA MET A 26 1.72 -5.89 -7.56
C MET A 26 0.58 -5.27 -6.75
N ALA A 27 0.60 -3.95 -6.50
CA ALA A 27 -0.48 -3.26 -5.81
C ALA A 27 -1.82 -3.29 -6.59
N ASP A 28 -1.75 -3.42 -7.92
CA ASP A 28 -2.93 -3.53 -8.79
C ASP A 28 -3.33 -4.98 -9.08
N ASP A 29 -2.49 -5.96 -8.71
CA ASP A 29 -2.73 -7.37 -8.98
C ASP A 29 -4.01 -7.87 -8.29
N VAL A 30 -4.82 -8.62 -9.06
CA VAL A 30 -6.14 -9.07 -8.62
C VAL A 30 -6.01 -10.13 -7.53
N ALA A 31 -5.05 -11.05 -7.65
CA ALA A 31 -4.85 -12.10 -6.64
C ALA A 31 -4.38 -11.48 -5.31
N PHE A 32 -3.43 -10.55 -5.37
CA PHE A 32 -2.96 -9.82 -4.20
C PHE A 32 -4.07 -9.01 -3.52
N ARG A 33 -4.88 -8.28 -4.30
CA ARG A 33 -6.03 -7.55 -3.77
C ARG A 33 -7.08 -8.45 -3.15
N ASN A 34 -7.32 -9.64 -3.72
CA ASN A 34 -8.21 -10.62 -3.12
C ASN A 34 -7.68 -11.08 -1.76
N CYS A 35 -6.37 -11.28 -1.60
CA CYS A 35 -5.78 -11.57 -0.29
C CYS A 35 -6.08 -10.45 0.72
N LEU A 36 -5.94 -9.18 0.33
CA LEU A 36 -6.27 -8.05 1.20
C LEU A 36 -7.76 -8.02 1.60
N VAL A 37 -8.66 -8.33 0.66
CA VAL A 37 -10.10 -8.41 0.93
C VAL A 37 -10.45 -9.58 1.85
N ILE A 38 -9.80 -10.74 1.69
CA ILE A 38 -10.01 -11.91 2.57
C ILE A 38 -9.51 -11.61 3.99
N MET A 39 -8.37 -10.91 4.12
CA MET A 39 -7.86 -10.49 5.43
C MET A 39 -8.82 -9.56 6.19
N ARG A 40 -9.71 -8.83 5.49
CA ARG A 40 -10.80 -8.06 6.08
C ARG A 40 -12.05 -8.08 5.19
N PRO A 41 -12.99 -9.00 5.47
CA PRO A 41 -14.30 -9.01 4.83
C PRO A 41 -14.97 -7.65 5.07
N LYS A 42 -15.52 -7.03 4.01
CA LYS A 42 -16.06 -5.65 3.94
C LYS A 42 -15.08 -4.55 3.51
N THR A 43 -13.83 -4.88 3.18
CA THR A 43 -12.94 -3.91 2.52
C THR A 43 -13.55 -3.47 1.19
N ARG A 44 -13.73 -2.15 1.02
CA ARG A 44 -14.27 -1.56 -0.21
C ARG A 44 -13.16 -1.38 -1.23
N LYS A 45 -13.51 -1.38 -2.51
CA LYS A 45 -12.56 -1.14 -3.61
C LYS A 45 -11.77 0.17 -3.45
N SER A 46 -12.40 1.22 -2.90
CA SER A 46 -11.77 2.51 -2.63
C SER A 46 -10.71 2.47 -1.52
N GLU A 47 -10.73 1.45 -0.67
CA GLU A 47 -9.76 1.26 0.42
C GLU A 47 -8.54 0.45 -0.02
N LEU A 48 -8.61 -0.17 -1.21
CA LEU A 48 -7.51 -0.99 -1.74
C LEU A 48 -6.42 -0.10 -2.35
N PRO A 49 -5.15 -0.41 -2.09
CA PRO A 49 -4.05 0.31 -2.71
C PRO A 49 -4.04 0.09 -4.22
N THR A 50 -3.62 1.12 -4.93
CA THR A 50 -3.32 1.09 -6.37
C THR A 50 -1.84 1.36 -6.59
N ARG A 51 -1.33 1.00 -7.77
CA ARG A 51 0.04 1.36 -8.16
C ARG A 51 0.30 2.87 -8.00
N THR A 52 -0.66 3.70 -8.39
CA THR A 52 -0.54 5.16 -8.32
C THR A 52 -0.47 5.66 -6.87
N THR A 53 -1.31 5.14 -5.98
CA THR A 53 -1.30 5.54 -4.56
C THR A 53 -0.04 5.09 -3.85
N VAL A 54 0.46 3.88 -4.16
CA VAL A 54 1.73 3.38 -3.62
C VAL A 54 2.89 4.25 -4.09
N ARG A 55 3.00 4.51 -5.39
CA ARG A 55 4.05 5.41 -5.94
C ARG A 55 4.01 6.78 -5.30
N THR A 56 2.82 7.38 -5.20
CA THR A 56 2.64 8.70 -4.59
C THR A 56 3.11 8.71 -3.14
N ARG A 57 2.77 7.67 -2.36
CA ARG A 57 3.23 7.54 -0.99
C ARG A 57 4.75 7.44 -0.89
N ILE A 58 5.39 6.62 -1.73
CA ILE A 58 6.86 6.49 -1.76
C ILE A 58 7.50 7.86 -2.03
N THR A 59 7.02 8.57 -3.06
CA THR A 59 7.53 9.92 -3.39
C THR A 59 7.33 10.90 -2.22
N ASN A 60 6.15 10.91 -1.60
CA ASN A 60 5.87 11.80 -0.48
C ASN A 60 6.74 11.49 0.74
N GLU A 61 6.93 10.21 1.09
CA GLU A 61 7.80 9.80 2.19
C GLU A 61 9.26 10.15 1.91
N PHE A 62 9.71 10.00 0.65
CA PHE A 62 11.05 10.39 0.23
C PHE A 62 11.27 11.90 0.32
N VAL A 63 10.35 12.72 -0.20
CA VAL A 63 10.41 14.19 -0.09
C VAL A 63 10.39 14.62 1.38
N THR A 64 9.49 14.05 2.18
CA THR A 64 9.42 14.32 3.63
C THR A 64 10.72 13.96 4.34
N TYR A 65 11.40 12.89 3.92
CA TYR A 65 12.70 12.52 4.45
C TYR A 65 13.77 13.54 4.07
N LEU A 66 13.83 13.96 2.79
CA LEU A 66 14.77 14.98 2.33
C LEU A 66 14.56 16.34 3.00
N ASP A 67 13.32 16.77 3.20
CA ASP A 67 13.00 18.05 3.85
C ASP A 67 13.34 18.05 5.36
N ARG A 68 13.55 16.87 5.96
CA ARG A 68 13.96 16.72 7.37
C ARG A 68 15.47 16.69 7.57
N VAL A 69 16.24 16.49 6.48
CA VAL A 69 17.71 16.46 6.47
C VAL A 69 18.23 17.86 6.24
#